data_AF-A0A6A5RF58-F1
#
_entry.id   AF-A0A6A5RF58-F1
#
_cell.length_a   1.000
_cell.length_b   1.000
_cell.length_c   1.000
_cell.angle_alpha   90.00
_cell.angle_beta   90.00
_cell.angle_gamma   90.00
#
_symmetry.space_group_name_H-M   'P 1'
#
loop_
_entity.id
_entity.type
_entity.pdbx_description
1 polymer ?
#
loop_
_entity_poly.entity_id
_entity_poly.type
_entity_poly.pdbx_seq_one_letter_code
_entity_poly.pdbx_strand_id
1 'polypeptide(L)'
;QSQSIDPRYLSTVTARGPTDARRKTIDRKTDYVLSYSHRHPATSALYKRLEEANMGDVGHTMDAFTKRTALFSGFEIKPASGDQTEAELQISIWSAASIRKKQELASLAQLSIENAAMVEPMFTIVGHEHHVYYCYPRNNLVSGRSGVHVLGPDLDRFERLSTDSVRGIFRLLRLYRNVLAYGMDEEDNRYWGGVLGKTLTRLAGMSEVNTGQPG
;
A
#
# COMPACT_ATOMS: atom_id res chain seq x y z
N GLN A 1 -7.13 3.04 -20.30
CA GLN A 1 -7.75 2.53 -19.07
C GLN A 1 -7.09 3.25 -17.89
N SER A 2 -7.85 3.83 -16.96
CA SER A 2 -7.30 4.70 -15.91
C SER A 2 -6.99 3.91 -14.62
N GLN A 3 -5.71 3.84 -14.24
CA GLN A 3 -5.25 3.35 -12.93
C GLN A 3 -5.61 4.28 -11.75
N SER A 4 -6.85 4.73 -11.62
CA SER A 4 -7.26 5.61 -10.51
C SER A 4 -7.38 4.84 -9.20
N ILE A 5 -7.11 5.51 -8.09
CA ILE A 5 -7.43 4.98 -6.76
C ILE A 5 -8.96 4.85 -6.65
N ASP A 6 -9.45 3.80 -5.98
CA ASP A 6 -10.86 3.70 -5.64
C ASP A 6 -11.23 4.86 -4.69
N PRO A 7 -12.21 5.72 -5.05
CA PRO A 7 -12.58 6.89 -4.26
C PRO A 7 -12.92 6.59 -2.79
N ARG A 8 -13.33 5.36 -2.46
CA ARG A 8 -13.58 4.92 -1.07
C ARG A 8 -12.35 5.01 -0.18
N TYR A 9 -11.16 4.94 -0.75
CA TYR A 9 -9.89 5.00 0.00
C TYR A 9 -9.21 6.37 -0.06
N LEU A 10 -9.80 7.35 -0.75
CA LEU A 10 -9.25 8.71 -0.83
C LEU A 10 -9.66 9.54 0.39
N SER A 11 -8.72 10.37 0.85
CA SER A 11 -9.02 11.39 1.85
C SER A 11 -9.92 12.46 1.25
N THR A 12 -10.94 12.90 1.99
CA THR A 12 -11.82 14.00 1.58
C THR A 12 -11.41 15.29 2.26
N VAL A 13 -11.30 16.38 1.51
CA VAL A 13 -11.13 17.73 2.05
C VAL A 13 -12.43 18.50 1.85
N THR A 14 -12.81 19.34 2.81
CA THR A 14 -13.90 20.30 2.64
C THR A 14 -13.51 21.31 1.57
N ALA A 15 -14.38 21.52 0.57
CA ALA A 15 -14.15 22.55 -0.43
C ALA A 15 -14.13 23.94 0.24
N ARG A 16 -13.19 24.80 -0.16
CA ARG A 16 -13.13 26.19 0.30
C ARG A 16 -14.19 27.00 -0.46
N GLY A 17 -15.42 27.03 0.07
CA GLY A 17 -16.50 27.87 -0.44
C GLY A 17 -17.68 27.90 0.53
N PRO A 18 -18.24 29.07 0.90
CA PRO A 18 -19.38 29.17 1.82
C PRO A 18 -20.65 28.47 1.34
N THR A 19 -20.73 28.11 0.04
CA THR A 19 -21.91 27.56 -0.62
C THR A 19 -21.70 26.16 -1.22
N ASP A 20 -20.49 25.59 -1.17
CA ASP A 20 -20.19 24.33 -1.84
C ASP A 20 -19.84 23.24 -0.83
N ALA A 21 -20.87 22.54 -0.34
CA ALA A 21 -20.74 21.39 0.57
C ALA A 21 -20.16 20.13 -0.13
N ARG A 22 -19.61 20.25 -1.35
CA ARG A 22 -19.01 19.13 -2.08
C ARG A 22 -17.64 18.80 -1.51
N ARG A 23 -17.47 17.56 -1.07
CA ARG A 23 -16.15 17.00 -0.75
C ARG A 23 -15.41 16.75 -2.06
N LYS A 24 -14.22 17.34 -2.22
CA LYS A 24 -13.35 17.05 -3.38
C LYS A 24 -12.41 15.92 -3.01
N THR A 25 -12.41 14.85 -3.81
CA THR A 25 -11.41 13.79 -3.74
C THR A 25 -10.12 14.27 -4.39
N ILE A 26 -8.98 13.96 -3.76
CA ILE A 26 -7.67 14.21 -4.35
C ILE A 26 -7.19 12.87 -4.91
N ASP A 27 -7.38 12.64 -6.20
CA ASP A 27 -6.87 11.44 -6.89
C ASP A 27 -5.46 11.71 -7.40
N ARG A 28 -4.49 10.96 -6.87
CA ARG A 28 -3.10 10.95 -7.34
C ARG A 28 -2.65 9.50 -7.41
N LYS A 29 -2.10 9.13 -8.56
CA LYS A 29 -1.56 7.78 -8.79
C LYS A 29 -0.12 7.75 -8.31
N THR A 30 0.46 6.55 -8.31
CA THR A 30 1.91 6.36 -8.24
C THR A 30 2.38 5.86 -9.60
N ASP A 31 3.60 6.19 -10.02
CA ASP A 31 4.13 5.74 -11.31
C ASP A 31 4.40 4.22 -11.33
N TYR A 32 4.94 3.67 -10.24
CA TYR A 32 5.22 2.24 -10.12
C TYR A 32 4.85 1.68 -8.76
N VAL A 33 4.58 0.37 -8.69
CA VAL A 33 4.24 -0.32 -7.45
C VAL A 33 4.75 -1.77 -7.49
N LEU A 34 5.26 -2.28 -6.37
CA LEU A 34 5.55 -3.72 -6.25
C LEU A 34 4.24 -4.47 -6.01
N SER A 35 4.13 -5.66 -6.56
CA SER A 35 2.88 -6.42 -6.44
C SER A 35 3.14 -7.92 -6.34
N TYR A 36 2.26 -8.60 -5.61
CA TYR A 36 2.25 -10.05 -5.54
C TYR A 36 1.47 -10.57 -6.75
N SER A 37 2.15 -10.73 -7.88
CA SER A 37 1.50 -11.05 -9.16
C SER A 37 0.62 -12.30 -9.08
N HIS A 38 -0.63 -12.22 -9.52
CA HIS A 38 -1.52 -13.39 -9.65
C HIS A 38 -1.08 -14.36 -10.75
N ARG A 39 -0.07 -13.98 -11.57
CA ARG A 39 0.53 -14.84 -12.60
C ARG A 39 1.73 -15.62 -12.07
N HIS A 40 2.23 -15.31 -10.88
CA HIS A 40 3.38 -16.02 -10.32
C HIS A 40 2.93 -17.38 -9.75
N PRO A 41 3.65 -18.49 -10.01
CA PRO A 41 3.25 -19.82 -9.55
C PRO A 41 3.02 -19.94 -8.03
N ALA A 42 3.79 -19.21 -7.23
CA ALA A 42 3.66 -19.24 -5.77
C ALA A 42 2.36 -18.61 -5.23
N THR A 43 1.71 -17.74 -6.00
CA THR A 43 0.55 -16.95 -5.54
C THR A 43 -0.70 -17.20 -6.38
N SER A 44 -0.59 -17.73 -7.61
CA SER A 44 -1.72 -17.90 -8.53
C SER A 44 -2.86 -18.73 -7.94
N ALA A 45 -2.55 -19.80 -7.20
CA ALA A 45 -3.54 -20.65 -6.55
C ALA A 45 -4.34 -19.89 -5.47
N LEU A 46 -3.69 -19.00 -4.71
CA LEU A 46 -4.36 -18.16 -3.73
C LEU A 46 -5.33 -17.18 -4.41
N TYR A 47 -4.91 -16.53 -5.49
CA TYR A 47 -5.79 -15.63 -6.25
C TYR A 47 -7.00 -16.33 -6.86
N LYS A 48 -6.82 -17.56 -7.35
CA LYS A 48 -7.94 -18.36 -7.85
C LYS A 48 -8.98 -18.62 -6.76
N ARG A 49 -8.53 -19.02 -5.56
CA ARG A 49 -9.43 -19.24 -4.42
C ARG A 49 -10.11 -17.95 -3.94
N LEU A 50 -9.41 -16.81 -3.98
CA LEU A 50 -10.02 -15.50 -3.69
C LEU A 50 -11.15 -15.19 -4.67
N GLU A 51 -10.95 -15.45 -5.97
CA GLU A 51 -12.01 -15.26 -6.97
C GLU A 51 -13.20 -16.18 -6.71
N GLU A 52 -12.95 -17.47 -6.45
CA GLU A 52 -13.99 -18.46 -6.10
C GLU A 52 -14.76 -18.07 -4.83
N ALA A 53 -14.13 -17.35 -3.90
CA ALA A 53 -14.72 -16.80 -2.69
C ALA A 53 -15.43 -15.45 -2.87
N ASN A 54 -15.46 -14.90 -4.08
CA ASN A 54 -15.93 -13.53 -4.35
C ASN A 54 -15.16 -12.45 -3.53
N MET A 55 -13.87 -12.71 -3.28
CA MET A 55 -12.92 -11.87 -2.54
C MET A 55 -11.73 -11.43 -3.43
N GLY A 56 -11.89 -11.43 -4.76
CA GLY A 56 -10.84 -11.11 -5.73
C GLY A 56 -10.39 -9.64 -5.74
N ASP A 57 -11.21 -8.71 -5.24
CA ASP A 57 -10.92 -7.28 -5.20
C ASP A 57 -10.02 -6.91 -4.00
N VAL A 58 -8.72 -7.16 -4.12
CA VAL A 58 -7.74 -7.00 -3.02
C VAL A 58 -6.88 -5.72 -3.13
N GLY A 59 -6.86 -5.07 -4.29
CA GLY A 59 -6.16 -3.80 -4.52
C GLY A 59 -7.02 -2.58 -4.15
N HIS A 60 -6.37 -1.43 -3.94
CA HIS A 60 -7.03 -0.15 -3.62
C HIS A 60 -7.33 0.72 -4.85
N THR A 61 -7.13 0.17 -6.06
CA THR A 61 -7.30 0.86 -7.34
C THR A 61 -8.50 0.32 -8.11
N MET A 62 -8.94 1.03 -9.13
CA MET A 62 -10.08 0.62 -9.99
C MET A 62 -9.68 -0.13 -11.26
N ASP A 63 -8.41 -0.12 -11.66
CA ASP A 63 -7.97 -0.82 -12.87
C ASP A 63 -8.13 -2.34 -12.74
N ALA A 64 -8.54 -3.00 -13.83
CA ALA A 64 -8.92 -4.40 -13.82
C ALA A 64 -7.77 -5.36 -13.43
N PHE A 65 -6.51 -4.94 -13.58
CA PHE A 65 -5.35 -5.72 -13.15
C PHE A 65 -5.00 -5.40 -11.69
N THR A 66 -4.80 -4.13 -11.36
CA THR A 66 -4.29 -3.73 -10.04
C THR A 66 -5.35 -3.83 -8.95
N LYS A 67 -6.64 -3.75 -9.28
CA LYS A 67 -7.75 -4.03 -8.35
C LYS A 67 -7.75 -5.48 -7.85
N ARG A 68 -7.31 -6.41 -8.69
CA ARG A 68 -7.27 -7.85 -8.38
C ARG A 68 -5.90 -8.35 -7.95
N THR A 69 -4.98 -7.43 -7.67
CA THR A 69 -3.61 -7.77 -7.29
C THR A 69 -3.27 -7.07 -5.99
N ALA A 70 -2.75 -7.81 -5.02
CA ALA A 70 -2.24 -7.24 -3.79
C ALA A 70 -1.00 -6.39 -4.11
N LEU A 71 -1.08 -5.11 -3.73
CA LEU A 71 -0.05 -4.11 -3.98
C LEU A 71 0.77 -3.87 -2.71
N PHE A 72 2.07 -3.67 -2.87
CA PHE A 72 3.03 -3.40 -1.80
C PHE A 72 4.00 -2.34 -2.28
N SER A 73 4.25 -1.30 -1.48
CA SER A 73 5.26 -0.26 -1.77
C SER A 73 5.14 0.46 -3.13
N GLY A 74 4.79 1.74 -3.08
CA GLY A 74 4.69 2.63 -4.25
C GLY A 74 5.97 3.43 -4.52
N PHE A 75 6.10 3.87 -5.76
CA PHE A 75 7.18 4.71 -6.28
C PHE A 75 6.56 5.85 -7.08
N GLU A 76 6.88 7.07 -6.68
CA GLU A 76 6.56 8.28 -7.43
C GLU A 76 7.83 8.85 -8.04
N ILE A 77 7.82 9.13 -9.34
CA ILE A 77 9.01 9.56 -10.08
C ILE A 77 8.79 10.96 -10.64
N LYS A 78 9.76 11.83 -10.43
CA LYS A 78 9.83 13.14 -11.06
C LYS A 78 11.17 13.31 -11.78
N PRO A 79 11.20 14.12 -12.85
CA PRO A 79 12.46 14.55 -13.45
C PRO A 79 13.31 15.32 -12.43
N ALA A 80 14.59 15.53 -12.72
CA ALA A 80 15.50 16.28 -11.83
C ALA A 80 15.02 17.72 -11.54
N SER A 81 14.24 18.31 -12.46
CA SER A 81 13.61 19.62 -12.30
C SER A 81 12.23 19.56 -11.64
N GLY A 82 11.80 18.39 -11.18
CA GLY A 82 10.47 18.19 -10.62
C GLY A 82 10.36 18.60 -9.15
N ASP A 83 9.13 18.77 -8.69
CA ASP A 83 8.84 19.19 -7.32
C ASP A 83 8.79 17.98 -6.37
N GLN A 84 9.74 17.93 -5.43
CA GLN A 84 9.78 16.94 -4.35
C GLN A 84 8.52 16.97 -3.50
N THR A 85 7.96 18.15 -3.22
CA THR A 85 6.75 18.32 -2.41
C THR A 85 5.54 17.71 -3.12
N GLU A 86 5.48 17.88 -4.44
CA GLU A 86 4.45 17.23 -5.25
C GLU A 86 4.62 15.71 -5.17
N ALA A 87 5.83 15.19 -5.35
CA ALA A 87 6.08 13.75 -5.27
C ALA A 87 5.68 13.17 -3.90
N GLU A 88 6.02 13.87 -2.82
CA GLU A 88 5.67 13.51 -1.45
C GLU A 88 4.14 13.50 -1.23
N LEU A 89 3.44 14.51 -1.76
CA LEU A 89 1.98 14.56 -1.69
C LEU A 89 1.35 13.38 -2.43
N GLN A 90 1.84 13.05 -3.63
CA GLN A 90 1.31 11.94 -4.43
C GLN A 90 1.53 10.59 -3.72
N ILE A 91 2.75 10.32 -3.24
CA ILE A 91 3.03 9.06 -2.54
C ILE A 91 2.28 8.97 -1.20
N SER A 92 2.02 10.10 -0.53
CA SER A 92 1.22 10.14 0.70
C SER A 92 -0.25 9.77 0.46
N ILE A 93 -0.84 10.21 -0.66
CA ILE A 93 -2.20 9.85 -1.05
C ILE A 93 -2.30 8.37 -1.40
N TRP A 94 -1.36 7.88 -2.22
CA TRP A 94 -1.27 6.47 -2.61
C TRP A 94 -1.13 5.55 -1.40
N SER A 95 -0.16 5.85 -0.53
CA SER A 95 0.13 5.04 0.65
C SER A 95 -1.03 5.01 1.64
N ALA A 96 -1.73 6.13 1.86
CA ALA A 96 -2.93 6.17 2.68
C ALA A 96 -4.03 5.26 2.14
N ALA A 97 -4.26 5.26 0.82
CA ALA A 97 -5.24 4.38 0.20
C ALA A 97 -4.85 2.90 0.31
N SER A 98 -3.56 2.59 0.07
CA SER A 98 -2.98 1.26 0.22
C SER A 98 -3.21 0.67 1.61
N ILE A 99 -2.87 1.42 2.66
CA ILE A 99 -3.02 0.96 4.05
C ILE A 99 -4.50 0.80 4.42
N ARG A 100 -5.39 1.73 4.02
CA ARG A 100 -6.84 1.61 4.29
C ARG A 100 -7.43 0.34 3.68
N LYS A 101 -7.06 0.00 2.45
CA LYS A 101 -7.50 -1.26 1.82
C LYS A 101 -7.03 -2.47 2.61
N LYS A 102 -5.79 -2.48 3.09
CA LYS A 102 -5.26 -3.59 3.89
C LYS A 102 -5.96 -3.72 5.23
N GLN A 103 -6.30 -2.60 5.89
CA GLN A 103 -7.11 -2.62 7.11
C GLN A 103 -8.52 -3.17 6.86
N GLU A 104 -9.16 -2.79 5.74
CA GLU A 104 -10.45 -3.36 5.34
C GLU A 104 -10.35 -4.88 5.14
N LEU A 105 -9.36 -5.34 4.39
CA LEU A 105 -9.15 -6.78 4.15
C LEU A 105 -8.91 -7.54 5.47
N ALA A 106 -8.09 -7.00 6.37
CA ALA A 106 -7.85 -7.59 7.69
C ALA A 106 -9.14 -7.68 8.52
N SER A 107 -9.96 -6.62 8.49
CA SER A 107 -11.26 -6.58 9.15
C SER A 107 -12.23 -7.62 8.58
N LEU A 108 -12.33 -7.72 7.24
CA LEU A 108 -13.13 -8.74 6.56
C LEU A 108 -12.66 -10.16 6.90
N ALA A 109 -11.35 -10.38 7.03
CA ALA A 109 -10.75 -11.63 7.46
C ALA A 109 -10.92 -11.92 8.96
N GLN A 110 -11.48 -10.97 9.73
CA GLN A 110 -11.61 -11.02 11.18
C GLN A 110 -10.26 -11.21 11.89
N LEU A 111 -9.20 -10.58 11.35
CA LEU A 111 -7.86 -10.64 11.92
C LEU A 111 -7.55 -9.34 12.67
N SER A 112 -7.13 -9.50 13.93
CA SER A 112 -6.49 -8.42 14.67
C SER A 112 -5.01 -8.36 14.27
N ILE A 113 -4.65 -7.34 13.51
CA ILE A 113 -3.27 -7.10 13.07
C ILE A 113 -2.74 -5.88 13.82
N GLU A 114 -1.58 -6.04 14.44
CA GLU A 114 -0.91 -4.91 15.09
C GLU A 114 -0.55 -3.84 14.05
N ASN A 115 -0.85 -2.58 14.35
CA ASN A 115 -0.56 -1.46 13.46
C ASN A 115 0.91 -1.41 13.02
N ALA A 116 1.84 -1.78 13.91
CA ALA A 116 3.27 -1.82 13.63
C ALA A 116 3.67 -2.92 12.63
N ALA A 117 2.87 -3.98 12.50
CA ALA A 117 3.10 -5.03 11.51
C ALA A 117 2.72 -4.59 10.09
N MET A 118 1.82 -3.61 9.95
CA MET A 118 1.34 -3.09 8.66
C MET A 118 2.20 -1.93 8.10
N VAL A 119 3.43 -1.75 8.58
CA VAL A 119 4.33 -0.73 8.06
C VAL A 119 4.69 -1.04 6.61
N GLU A 120 4.68 -0.04 5.74
CA GLU A 120 5.16 -0.17 4.37
C GLU A 120 6.15 0.92 4.01
N PRO A 121 7.31 0.56 3.42
CA PRO A 121 8.17 1.54 2.80
C PRO A 121 7.54 2.07 1.51
N MET A 122 7.75 3.34 1.23
CA MET A 122 7.27 4.06 0.06
C MET A 122 8.40 4.94 -0.47
N PHE A 123 8.42 5.21 -1.78
CA PHE A 123 9.55 5.88 -2.42
C PHE A 123 9.11 7.06 -3.27
N THR A 124 9.88 8.15 -3.18
CA THR A 124 9.91 9.15 -4.26
C THR A 124 11.30 9.14 -4.89
N ILE A 125 11.35 9.37 -6.20
CA ILE A 125 12.57 9.47 -6.98
C ILE A 125 12.52 10.80 -7.73
N VAL A 126 13.45 11.71 -7.46
CA VAL A 126 13.53 13.01 -8.13
C VAL A 126 14.89 13.14 -8.78
N GLY A 127 14.91 13.07 -10.10
CA GLY A 127 16.16 12.97 -10.86
C GLY A 127 16.94 11.71 -10.46
N HIS A 128 18.08 11.91 -9.80
CA HIS A 128 18.93 10.81 -9.33
C HIS A 128 18.70 10.44 -7.87
N GLU A 129 17.92 11.21 -7.11
CA GLU A 129 17.79 11.06 -5.66
C GLU A 129 16.56 10.23 -5.29
N HIS A 130 16.74 9.30 -4.35
CA HIS A 130 15.69 8.44 -3.84
C HIS A 130 15.40 8.77 -2.39
N HIS A 131 14.13 8.98 -2.07
CA HIS A 131 13.67 9.29 -0.73
C HIS A 131 12.78 8.18 -0.21
N VAL A 132 12.97 7.83 1.07
CA VAL A 132 12.25 6.74 1.72
C VAL A 132 11.25 7.31 2.71
N TYR A 133 10.02 6.84 2.60
CA TYR A 133 8.91 7.13 3.50
C TYR A 133 8.39 5.83 4.09
N TYR A 134 7.77 5.90 5.26
CA TYR A 134 7.10 4.77 5.89
C TYR A 134 5.64 5.13 6.16
N CYS A 135 4.72 4.34 5.66
CA CYS A 135 3.30 4.48 5.99
C CYS A 135 2.82 3.37 6.91
N TYR A 136 2.00 3.73 7.88
CA TYR A 136 1.44 2.77 8.83
C TYR A 136 0.12 3.27 9.43
N PRO A 137 -0.77 2.35 9.85
CA PRO A 137 -1.94 2.71 10.64
C PRO A 137 -1.56 3.39 11.95
N ARG A 138 -2.27 4.46 12.31
CA ARG A 138 -2.08 5.12 13.61
C ARG A 138 -3.43 5.51 14.19
N ASN A 139 -3.64 5.15 15.45
CA ASN A 139 -4.74 5.68 16.24
C ASN A 139 -4.24 6.95 16.93
N ASN A 140 -4.86 8.09 16.61
CA ASN A 140 -4.61 9.32 17.34
C ASN A 140 -5.39 9.25 18.66
N LEU A 141 -4.66 8.97 19.74
CA LEU A 141 -5.20 8.79 21.08
C LEU A 141 -5.89 10.05 21.63
N VAL A 142 -5.52 11.24 21.14
CA VAL A 142 -6.06 12.53 21.62
C VAL A 142 -7.36 12.89 20.92
N SER A 143 -7.48 12.62 19.61
CA SER A 143 -8.70 12.91 18.85
C SER A 143 -9.64 11.70 18.69
N GLY A 144 -9.23 10.53 19.17
CA GLY A 144 -9.95 9.26 18.97
C GLY A 144 -10.02 8.80 17.51
N ARG A 145 -9.32 9.47 16.59
CA ARG A 145 -9.39 9.18 15.16
C ARG A 145 -8.34 8.15 14.75
N SER A 146 -8.78 7.08 14.10
CA SER A 146 -7.90 6.17 13.36
C SER A 146 -7.58 6.76 11.99
N GLY A 147 -6.33 6.61 11.54
CA GLY A 147 -5.89 7.08 10.23
C GLY A 147 -4.60 6.41 9.78
N VAL A 148 -4.06 6.88 8.67
CA VAL A 148 -2.75 6.46 8.16
C VAL A 148 -1.78 7.60 8.38
N HIS A 149 -0.62 7.27 8.93
CA HIS A 149 0.48 8.21 9.09
C HIS A 149 1.57 7.88 8.05
N VAL A 150 2.16 8.92 7.47
CA VAL A 150 3.30 8.81 6.53
C VAL A 150 4.45 9.57 7.17
N LEU A 151 5.55 8.87 7.42
CA LEU A 151 6.76 9.42 8.02
C LEU A 151 7.87 9.44 6.98
N GLY A 152 8.48 10.60 6.77
CA GLY A 152 9.64 10.76 5.90
C GLY A 152 9.73 12.17 5.33
N PRO A 153 10.71 12.42 4.44
CA PRO A 153 11.74 11.47 4.04
C PRO A 153 12.71 11.13 5.19
N ASP A 154 13.12 9.87 5.33
CA ASP A 154 14.06 9.41 6.39
C ASP A 154 15.51 9.75 6.01
N LEU A 155 15.85 11.04 6.13
CA LEU A 155 17.17 11.57 5.78
C LEU A 155 18.26 11.12 6.77
N ASP A 156 17.90 10.83 8.02
CA ASP A 156 18.83 10.41 9.07
C ASP A 156 19.45 9.05 8.75
N ARG A 157 18.66 8.08 8.29
CA ARG A 157 19.15 6.74 7.92
C ARG A 157 19.63 6.66 6.48
N PHE A 158 19.06 7.48 5.61
CA PHE A 158 19.23 7.37 4.15
C PHE A 158 19.78 8.63 3.50
N GLU A 159 20.72 9.30 4.15
CA GLU A 159 21.44 10.43 3.56
C GLU A 159 22.09 10.02 2.22
N ARG A 160 21.80 10.73 1.12
CA ARG A 160 22.38 10.51 -0.23
C ARG A 160 22.15 9.10 -0.81
N LEU A 161 20.90 8.65 -0.87
CA LEU A 161 20.54 7.54 -1.74
C LEU A 161 20.34 8.05 -3.16
N SER A 162 21.28 7.73 -4.05
CA SER A 162 21.26 8.27 -5.40
C SER A 162 21.81 7.32 -6.46
N THR A 163 21.48 7.59 -7.71
CA THR A 163 22.03 6.89 -8.88
C THR A 163 23.20 7.63 -9.55
N ASP A 164 23.62 8.77 -9.01
CA ASP A 164 24.71 9.61 -9.55
C ASP A 164 26.12 9.16 -9.14
N SER A 165 26.23 8.12 -8.31
CA SER A 165 27.50 7.62 -7.81
C SER A 165 27.47 6.10 -7.63
N VAL A 166 28.63 5.45 -7.84
CA VAL A 166 28.79 4.00 -7.63
C VAL A 166 28.37 3.58 -6.22
N ARG A 167 28.78 4.37 -5.20
CA ARG A 167 28.38 4.14 -3.80
C ARG A 167 26.87 4.24 -3.61
N GLY A 168 26.24 5.26 -4.19
CA GLY A 168 24.79 5.43 -4.15
C GLY A 168 24.05 4.24 -4.75
N ILE A 169 24.49 3.78 -5.93
CA ILE A 169 23.92 2.61 -6.63
C ILE A 169 23.97 1.35 -5.76
N PHE A 170 25.12 1.03 -5.16
CA PHE A 170 25.22 -0.16 -4.28
C PHE A 170 24.36 -0.03 -3.01
N ARG A 171 24.18 1.17 -2.47
CA ARG A 171 23.26 1.41 -1.36
C ARG A 171 21.80 1.21 -1.77
N LEU A 172 21.40 1.67 -2.95
CA LEU A 172 20.08 1.45 -3.51
C LEU A 172 19.81 -0.04 -3.76
N LEU A 173 20.77 -0.77 -4.34
CA LEU A 173 20.65 -2.22 -4.53
C LEU A 173 20.42 -2.94 -3.20
N ARG A 174 21.17 -2.57 -2.15
CA ARG A 174 20.98 -3.12 -0.81
C ARG A 174 19.62 -2.76 -0.22
N LEU A 175 19.19 -1.51 -0.35
CA LEU A 175 17.89 -1.05 0.12
C LEU A 175 16.75 -1.84 -0.55
N TYR A 176 16.71 -1.88 -1.88
CA TYR A 176 15.64 -2.56 -2.60
C TYR A 176 15.65 -4.06 -2.38
N ARG A 177 16.82 -4.69 -2.24
CA ARG A 177 16.91 -6.09 -1.80
C ARG A 177 16.25 -6.29 -0.43
N ASN A 178 16.51 -5.40 0.53
CA ASN A 178 15.92 -5.49 1.86
C ASN A 178 14.41 -5.24 1.85
N VAL A 179 13.93 -4.32 1.00
CA VAL A 179 12.50 -4.04 0.82
C VAL A 179 11.78 -5.25 0.24
N LEU A 180 12.37 -5.92 -0.76
CA LEU A 180 11.83 -7.16 -1.33
C LEU A 180 11.83 -8.28 -0.29
N ALA A 181 12.93 -8.44 0.47
CA ALA A 181 13.00 -9.42 1.54
C ALA A 181 11.92 -9.16 2.60
N TYR A 182 11.75 -7.91 3.04
CA TYR A 182 10.71 -7.50 3.99
C TYR A 182 9.31 -7.80 3.47
N GLY A 183 9.02 -7.42 2.22
CA GLY A 183 7.70 -7.63 1.61
C GLY A 183 7.37 -9.11 1.43
N MET A 184 8.35 -9.95 1.11
CA MET A 184 8.15 -11.38 0.82
C MET A 184 8.30 -12.29 2.05
N ASP A 185 8.55 -11.73 3.23
CA ASP A 185 8.89 -12.51 4.42
C ASP A 185 7.68 -13.30 4.93
N GLU A 186 7.77 -14.63 4.86
CA GLU A 186 6.70 -15.58 5.15
C GLU A 186 6.59 -15.94 6.64
N GLU A 187 7.48 -15.48 7.53
CA GLU A 187 7.34 -15.75 8.97
C GLU A 187 6.05 -15.11 9.52
N ASP A 188 5.39 -15.78 10.46
CA ASP A 188 4.06 -15.41 11.00
C ASP A 188 3.98 -14.01 11.65
N ASN A 189 5.13 -13.42 12.02
CA ASN A 189 5.23 -12.09 12.61
C ASN A 189 5.78 -11.03 11.63
N ARG A 190 5.87 -11.37 10.33
CA ARG A 190 6.43 -10.50 9.29
C ARG A 190 5.35 -10.02 8.32
N TYR A 191 5.76 -9.21 7.35
CA TYR A 191 4.80 -8.49 6.52
C TYR A 191 3.92 -9.42 5.67
N TRP A 192 4.51 -10.35 4.90
CA TRP A 192 3.69 -11.29 4.13
C TRP A 192 3.06 -12.34 5.04
N GLY A 193 3.86 -13.06 5.83
CA GLY A 193 3.37 -14.16 6.67
C GLY A 193 2.38 -13.73 7.74
N GLY A 194 2.57 -12.56 8.36
CA GLY A 194 1.74 -12.06 9.45
C GLY A 194 0.63 -11.09 9.06
N VAL A 195 0.77 -10.39 7.93
CA VAL A 195 -0.22 -9.39 7.49
C VAL A 195 -0.92 -9.82 6.21
N LEU A 196 -0.27 -9.70 5.05
CA LEU A 196 -0.97 -9.84 3.77
C LEU A 196 -1.31 -11.28 3.42
N GLY A 197 -0.33 -12.17 3.43
CA GLY A 197 -0.50 -13.58 3.10
C GLY A 197 -1.53 -14.25 4.01
N LYS A 198 -1.45 -13.99 5.32
CA LYS A 198 -2.43 -14.46 6.31
C LYS A 198 -3.84 -13.95 6.04
N THR A 199 -3.99 -12.64 5.80
CA THR A 199 -5.27 -12.01 5.50
C THR A 199 -5.90 -12.60 4.25
N LEU A 200 -5.15 -12.64 3.14
CA LEU A 200 -5.64 -13.16 1.88
C LEU A 200 -5.98 -14.64 1.95
N THR A 201 -5.16 -15.44 2.64
CA THR A 201 -5.42 -16.87 2.83
C THR A 201 -6.70 -17.12 3.62
N ARG A 202 -6.95 -16.31 4.66
CA ARG A 202 -8.17 -16.38 5.46
C ARG A 202 -9.40 -16.03 4.63
N LEU A 203 -9.36 -14.93 3.87
CA LEU A 203 -10.45 -14.52 2.97
C LEU A 203 -10.77 -15.59 1.92
N ALA A 204 -9.74 -16.20 1.34
CA ALA A 204 -9.88 -17.27 0.35
C ALA A 204 -10.56 -18.54 0.90
N GLY A 205 -10.62 -18.72 2.22
CA GLY A 205 -11.30 -19.85 2.87
C GLY A 205 -12.72 -19.55 3.37
N MET A 206 -13.24 -18.32 3.19
CA MET A 206 -14.54 -17.93 3.77
C MET A 206 -15.75 -18.53 3.03
N SER A 207 -15.55 -19.13 1.86
CA SER A 207 -16.61 -19.78 1.07
C SER A 207 -17.18 -21.05 1.73
N GLU A 208 -16.44 -21.68 2.66
CA GLU A 208 -16.84 -22.97 3.24
C GLU A 208 -17.80 -22.85 4.45
N VAL A 209 -18.03 -21.64 5.00
CA VAL A 209 -18.76 -21.48 6.28
C VAL A 209 -20.25 -21.12 6.10
N ASN A 210 -20.69 -20.69 4.91
CA ASN A 210 -22.07 -20.21 4.70
C ASN A 210 -23.01 -21.19 3.96
N THR A 211 -22.60 -22.43 3.74
CA THR A 211 -23.51 -23.48 3.21
C THR A 211 -23.67 -24.60 4.23
N GLY A 212 -24.41 -24.33 5.31
CA GLY A 212 -24.94 -25.40 6.15
C GLY A 212 -25.18 -25.02 7.60
N GLN A 213 -26.38 -24.53 7.91
CA GLN A 213 -27.24 -25.19 8.90
C GLN A 213 -28.65 -24.58 8.90
N PRO A 214 -29.70 -25.38 8.66
CA PRO A 214 -31.03 -25.14 9.20
C PRO A 214 -31.09 -25.71 10.63
N GLY A 215 -31.60 -24.91 11.57
CA GLY A 215 -31.99 -25.30 12.92
C GLY A 215 -33.18 -24.48 13.34
#